data_AF-A0ABD0NI09-F1
#
_entry.id   AF-A0ABD0NI09-F1
#
_cell.length_a   1.000
_cell.length_b   1.000
_cell.length_c   1.000
_cell.angle_alpha   90.00
_cell.angle_beta   90.00
_cell.angle_gamma   90.00
#
_symmetry.space_group_name_H-M   'P 1'
#
loop_
_entity.id
_entity.type
_entity.pdbx_description
1 polymer ?
#
loop_
_entity_poly.entity_id
_entity_poly.type
_entity_poly.pdbx_seq_one_letter_code
_entity_poly.pdbx_strand_id
1 'polypeptide(L)'
;IDECTIMNGGCDTHCTNSEGSYECSCSEGYALMPDLRTCADIDECEDTPDICDGGQCTNIPGEYRCLCYDGFMASMDMRTCI
;
A
#
# COMPACT_ATOMS: atom_id res chain seq x y z
N ILE A 1 -6.03 -21.89 19.86
CA ILE A 1 -6.41 -22.23 18.48
C ILE A 1 -5.60 -21.30 17.57
N ASP A 2 -5.32 -21.70 16.34
CA ASP A 2 -4.61 -20.84 15.39
C ASP A 2 -5.51 -20.63 14.17
N GLU A 3 -6.20 -19.49 14.17
CA GLU A 3 -7.17 -19.08 13.18
C GLU A 3 -6.49 -18.82 11.82
N CYS A 4 -5.21 -18.47 11.80
CA CYS A 4 -4.44 -18.27 10.58
C CYS A 4 -4.19 -19.58 9.82
N THR A 5 -4.21 -20.74 10.50
CA THR A 5 -4.08 -22.05 9.84
C THR A 5 -5.32 -22.43 9.00
N ILE A 6 -6.44 -21.73 9.18
CA ILE A 6 -7.69 -22.00 8.46
C ILE A 6 -7.96 -20.84 7.50
N MET A 7 -7.71 -21.06 6.20
CA MET A 7 -7.90 -20.04 5.16
C MET A 7 -7.28 -18.67 5.49
N ASN A 8 -6.09 -18.65 6.12
CA ASN A 8 -5.40 -17.42 6.54
C ASN A 8 -6.24 -16.53 7.48
N GLY A 9 -7.12 -17.11 8.30
CA GLY A 9 -8.07 -16.34 9.13
C GLY A 9 -9.13 -15.58 8.30
N GLY A 10 -9.16 -15.79 6.98
CA GLY A 10 -9.88 -14.97 6.01
C GLY A 10 -9.27 -13.59 5.78
N CYS A 11 -7.97 -13.42 6.05
CA CYS A 11 -7.18 -12.24 5.69
C CYS A 11 -6.71 -12.31 4.24
N ASP A 12 -6.64 -11.16 3.57
CA ASP A 12 -6.23 -11.07 2.17
C ASP A 12 -4.73 -11.34 1.97
N THR A 13 -3.88 -10.71 2.80
CA THR A 13 -2.41 -10.80 2.70
C THR A 13 -1.79 -11.53 3.89
N HIS A 14 -1.81 -10.94 5.09
CA HIS A 14 -1.11 -11.47 6.26
C HIS A 14 -2.07 -11.68 7.42
N CYS A 15 -1.96 -12.84 8.07
CA CYS A 15 -2.67 -13.16 9.31
C CYS A 15 -1.64 -13.37 10.43
N THR A 16 -1.86 -12.72 11.56
CA THR A 16 -1.07 -12.88 12.77
C THR A 16 -1.95 -13.41 13.88
N ASN A 17 -1.66 -14.63 14.33
CA ASN A 17 -2.38 -15.23 15.45
C ASN A 17 -1.87 -14.62 16.77
N SER A 18 -2.78 -14.22 17.65
CA SER A 18 -2.47 -13.63 18.95
C SER A 18 -3.13 -14.43 20.08
N GLU A 19 -2.72 -14.22 21.33
CA GLU A 19 -3.31 -14.96 22.44
C GLU A 19 -4.74 -14.48 22.70
N GLY A 20 -5.73 -15.27 22.24
CA GLY A 20 -7.15 -14.98 22.39
C GLY A 20 -7.83 -14.38 21.16
N SER A 21 -7.10 -14.09 20.08
CA SER A 21 -7.65 -13.58 18.80
C SER A 21 -6.64 -13.80 17.65
N TYR A 22 -6.94 -13.24 16.49
CA TYR A 22 -6.00 -13.05 15.38
C TYR A 22 -6.24 -11.67 14.77
N GLU A 23 -5.24 -11.16 14.04
CA GLU A 23 -5.30 -9.87 13.36
C GLU A 23 -4.80 -10.02 11.92
N CYS A 24 -5.49 -9.36 10.99
CA CYS A 24 -5.05 -9.27 9.60
C CYS A 24 -4.19 -8.01 9.40
N SER A 25 -3.15 -8.11 8.59
CA SER A 25 -2.33 -6.97 8.18
C SER A 25 -2.08 -6.97 6.67
N CYS A 26 -1.94 -5.77 6.12
CA CYS A 26 -1.72 -5.54 4.70
C CYS A 26 -0.24 -5.41 4.36
N SER A 27 0.12 -5.75 3.13
CA SER A 27 1.46 -5.48 2.61
C SER A 27 1.70 -3.97 2.47
N GLU A 28 2.96 -3.55 2.34
CA GLU A 28 3.30 -2.14 2.10
C GLU A 28 2.58 -1.63 0.84
N GLY A 29 2.07 -0.39 0.90
CA GLY A 29 1.24 0.20 -0.16
C GLY A 29 -0.25 -0.17 -0.07
N TYR A 30 -0.68 -0.96 0.92
CA TYR A 30 -2.08 -1.33 1.11
C TYR A 30 -2.59 -1.00 2.52
N ALA A 31 -3.82 -0.50 2.61
CA ALA A 31 -4.52 -0.21 3.83
C ALA A 31 -5.55 -1.30 4.18
N LEU A 32 -5.62 -1.65 5.47
CA LEU A 32 -6.62 -2.57 5.98
C LEU A 32 -8.00 -1.91 5.96
N MET A 33 -8.95 -2.58 5.32
CA MET A 33 -10.32 -2.09 5.20
C MET A 33 -11.11 -2.23 6.51
N PRO A 34 -12.26 -1.55 6.65
CA PRO A 34 -13.09 -1.60 7.86
C PRO A 34 -13.61 -3.00 8.23
N ASP A 35 -13.55 -3.96 7.30
CA ASP A 35 -13.88 -5.37 7.55
C ASP A 35 -12.76 -6.14 8.28
N LEU A 36 -11.63 -5.49 8.55
CA LEU A 36 -10.43 -6.01 9.19
C LEU A 36 -9.84 -7.25 8.48
N ARG A 37 -10.09 -7.39 7.17
CA ARG A 37 -9.71 -8.58 6.41
C ARG A 37 -9.14 -8.25 5.03
N THR A 38 -9.78 -7.32 4.32
CA THR A 38 -9.40 -6.96 2.95
C THR A 38 -8.39 -5.83 2.94
N CYS A 39 -7.53 -5.86 1.92
CA CYS A 39 -6.52 -4.85 1.71
C CYS A 39 -6.87 -4.06 0.46
N ALA A 40 -7.05 -2.74 0.61
CA ALA A 40 -7.18 -1.86 -0.54
C ALA A 40 -5.87 -1.12 -0.76
N ASP A 41 -5.54 -0.93 -2.02
CA ASP A 41 -4.42 -0.10 -2.45
C ASP A 41 -4.53 1.31 -1.85
N ILE A 42 -3.42 1.83 -1.34
CA ILE A 42 -3.35 3.19 -0.83
C ILE A 42 -3.10 4.09 -2.03
N ASP A 43 -4.01 5.01 -2.31
CA ASP A 43 -3.77 6.00 -3.35
C ASP A 43 -2.89 7.13 -2.78
N GLU A 44 -1.57 7.00 -2.92
CA GLU A 44 -0.64 8.02 -2.43
C GLU A 44 -0.77 9.35 -3.18
N CYS A 45 -1.33 9.34 -4.40
CA CYS A 45 -1.58 10.56 -5.16
C CYS A 45 -2.75 11.38 -4.58
N GLU A 46 -3.77 10.71 -4.04
CA GLU A 46 -4.88 11.36 -3.35
C GLU A 46 -4.51 11.72 -1.90
N ASP A 47 -3.73 10.87 -1.21
CA ASP A 47 -3.29 11.12 0.17
C ASP A 47 -2.26 12.26 0.25
N THR A 48 -1.35 12.31 -0.73
CA THR A 48 -0.32 13.35 -0.85
C THR A 48 -0.24 13.90 -2.28
N PRO A 49 -1.05 14.93 -2.62
CA PRO A 49 -1.12 15.48 -3.98
C PRO A 49 0.20 16.02 -4.56
N ASP A 50 1.10 16.49 -3.69
CA ASP A 50 2.38 17.09 -4.08
C ASP A 50 3.57 16.11 -3.97
N ILE A 51 3.31 14.80 -3.83
CA ILE A 51 4.36 13.78 -3.56
C ILE A 51 5.46 13.70 -4.62
N CYS A 52 5.17 14.10 -5.85
CA CYS A 52 6.09 14.00 -6.99
C CYS A 52 6.96 15.25 -7.23
N ASP A 53 6.79 16.34 -6.46
CA ASP A 53 7.63 17.56 -6.49
C ASP A 53 8.15 17.96 -7.88
N GLY A 54 7.25 18.26 -8.82
CA GLY A 54 7.60 18.59 -10.22
C GLY A 54 7.35 17.46 -11.22
N GLY A 55 6.47 16.52 -10.87
CA GLY A 55 5.92 15.52 -11.78
C GLY A 55 4.44 15.27 -11.55
N GLN A 56 3.86 14.43 -12.41
CA GLN A 56 2.50 13.92 -12.27
C GLN A 56 2.52 12.58 -11.54
N CYS A 57 1.77 12.47 -10.44
CA CYS A 57 1.58 11.22 -9.71
C CYS A 57 0.63 10.29 -10.46
N THR A 58 0.96 9.00 -10.47
CA THR A 58 0.12 7.92 -10.98
C THR A 58 0.08 6.79 -9.96
N ASN A 59 -1.11 6.52 -9.42
CA ASN A 59 -1.32 5.43 -8.49
C ASN A 59 -1.31 4.07 -9.22
N ILE A 60 -0.63 3.07 -8.65
CA ILE A 60 -0.50 1.71 -9.18
C ILE A 60 -0.71 0.73 -8.01
N PRO A 61 -1.31 -0.46 -8.21
CA PRO A 61 -1.49 -1.39 -7.10
C PRO A 61 -0.19 -1.75 -6.36
N GLY A 62 -0.09 -1.31 -5.11
CA GLY A 62 1.02 -1.50 -4.18
C GLY A 62 2.12 -0.43 -4.22
N GLU A 63 2.06 0.54 -5.13
CA GLU A 63 3.01 1.64 -5.21
C GLU A 63 2.50 2.80 -6.09
N TYR A 64 3.03 4.00 -5.90
CA TYR A 64 2.86 5.08 -6.88
C TYR A 64 4.10 5.28 -7.74
N ARG A 65 3.92 5.95 -8.88
CA ARG A 65 5.01 6.44 -9.73
C ARG A 65 4.82 7.89 -10.10
N CYS A 66 5.94 8.59 -10.22
CA CYS A 66 6.01 9.98 -10.62
C CYS A 66 6.51 10.11 -12.06
N LEU A 67 5.70 10.73 -12.90
CA LEU A 67 6.06 11.13 -14.26
C LEU A 67 6.58 12.57 -14.23
N CYS A 68 7.91 12.71 -14.21
CA CYS A 68 8.56 14.01 -14.09
C CYS A 68 8.35 14.88 -15.34
N TYR A 69 8.15 16.19 -15.13
CA TYR A 69 8.06 17.15 -16.21
C TYR A 69 9.42 17.35 -16.90
N ASP A 70 9.40 17.93 -18.10
CA ASP A 70 10.62 18.23 -18.85
C ASP A 70 11.59 19.09 -18.02
N GLY A 71 12.82 18.60 -17.87
CA GLY A 71 13.87 19.24 -17.08
C GLY A 71 14.11 18.61 -15.70
N PHE A 72 13.27 17.67 -15.27
CA PHE A 72 13.45 16.88 -14.06
C PHE A 72 13.87 15.45 -14.39
N MET A 73 14.62 14.82 -13.49
CA MET A 73 15.02 13.42 -13.58
C MET A 73 14.22 12.58 -12.58
N ALA A 74 13.74 11.42 -13.00
CA ALA A 74 13.13 10.47 -12.07
C ALA A 74 14.21 9.86 -11.16
N SER A 75 13.91 9.75 -9.88
CA SER A 75 14.70 8.96 -8.93
C SER A 75 14.76 7.48 -9.34
N MET A 76 15.71 6.72 -8.79
CA MET A 76 15.88 5.29 -9.09
C MET A 76 14.64 4.44 -8.78
N ASP A 77 13.85 4.86 -7.80
CA ASP A 77 12.59 4.26 -7.39
C ASP A 77 11.37 4.82 -8.13
N MET A 78 11.56 5.81 -9.01
CA MET A 78 10.49 6.50 -9.75
C MET A 78 9.42 7.15 -8.86
N ARG A 79 9.74 7.44 -7.60
CA ARG A 79 8.81 8.02 -6.61
C ARG A 79 9.02 9.51 -6.37
N THR A 80 10.07 10.09 -6.94
CA THR A 80 10.37 11.52 -6.78
C THR A 80 11.03 12.05 -8.04
N CYS A 81 10.81 13.33 -8.31
CA CYS A 81 11.46 14.07 -9.37
C CYS A 81 12.55 14.97 -8.78
N ILE A 82 13.76 14.91 -9.34
CA ILE A 82 14.95 15.64 -8.88
C ILE A 82 15.57 16.49 -9.99
#